data_AF-A0A497XNP4-F1
#
_entry.id   AF-A0A497XNP4-F1
#
_cell.length_a   1.000
_cell.length_b   1.000
_cell.length_c   1.000
_cell.angle_alpha   90.00
_cell.angle_beta   90.00
_cell.angle_gamma   90.00
#
_symmetry.space_group_name_H-M   'P 1'
#
loop_
_entity.id
_entity.type
_entity.pdbx_description
1 polymer ?
#
loop_
_entity_poly.entity_id
_entity_poly.type
_entity_poly.pdbx_seq_one_letter_code
_entity_poly.pdbx_strand_id
1 'polypeptide(L)'
;MEDQELRLEELYELIEEVDSVKNPTWREVEDLNYRLRKFLEALLIRTKYDYELLDLYYRVGENYEEIKGNPSRGLKTIREILISVVRKLEGE
;
A
#
# COMPACT_ATOMS: atom_id res chain seq x y z
N MET A 1 15.59 -14.08 3.99
CA MET A 1 15.64 -13.88 2.53
C MET A 1 14.33 -14.31 1.91
N GLU A 2 13.95 -15.58 1.97
CA GLU A 2 12.69 -16.11 1.41
C GLU A 2 11.43 -15.33 1.85
N ASP A 3 11.30 -15.03 3.14
CA ASP A 3 10.16 -14.28 3.69
C ASP A 3 10.12 -12.79 3.28
N GLN A 4 11.23 -12.22 2.81
CA GLN A 4 11.28 -10.85 2.28
C GLN A 4 11.01 -10.83 0.78
N GLU A 5 11.48 -11.86 0.07
CA GLU A 5 11.23 -12.07 -1.35
C GLU A 5 9.73 -12.27 -1.62
N LEU A 6 9.06 -13.12 -0.84
CA LEU A 6 7.60 -13.31 -0.91
C LEU A 6 6.82 -12.00 -0.66
N ARG A 7 7.29 -11.13 0.23
CA ARG A 7 6.65 -9.83 0.50
C ARG A 7 6.83 -8.83 -0.64
N LEU A 8 8.00 -8.84 -1.28
CA LEU A 8 8.25 -8.01 -2.46
C LEU A 8 7.36 -8.47 -3.61
N GLU A 9 7.21 -9.78 -3.81
CA GLU A 9 6.28 -10.35 -4.79
C GLU A 9 4.84 -9.89 -4.53
N GLU A 10 4.33 -10.03 -3.30
CA GLU A 10 2.99 -9.53 -2.92
C GLU A 10 2.81 -8.01 -3.18
N LEU A 11 3.86 -7.21 -2.95
CA LEU A 11 3.83 -5.77 -3.26
C LEU A 11 3.78 -5.49 -4.76
N TYR A 12 4.59 -6.20 -5.55
CA TYR A 12 4.62 -6.05 -6.99
C TYR A 12 3.28 -6.44 -7.61
N GLU A 13 2.66 -7.54 -7.17
CA GLU A 13 1.30 -7.93 -7.58
C GLU A 13 0.28 -6.82 -7.28
N LEU A 14 0.34 -6.23 -6.08
CA LEU A 14 -0.58 -5.16 -5.69
C LEU A 14 -0.35 -3.87 -6.51
N ILE A 15 0.89 -3.57 -6.89
CA ILE A 15 1.22 -2.46 -7.79
C ILE A 15 0.64 -2.71 -9.20
N GLU A 16 0.81 -3.92 -9.74
CA GLU A 16 0.25 -4.28 -11.04
C GLU A 16 -1.28 -4.16 -11.06
N GLU A 17 -1.92 -4.63 -9.99
CA GLU A 17 -3.37 -4.50 -9.82
C GLU A 17 -3.80 -3.03 -9.81
N VAL A 18 -3.14 -2.19 -9.01
CA VAL A 18 -3.38 -0.73 -8.98
C VAL A 18 -3.20 -0.09 -10.36
N ASP A 19 -2.15 -0.44 -11.09
CA ASP A 19 -1.85 0.11 -12.42
C ASP A 19 -2.83 -0.38 -13.51
N SER A 20 -3.50 -1.51 -13.27
CA SER A 20 -4.55 -2.06 -14.14
C SER A 20 -5.88 -1.29 -14.06
N VAL A 21 -6.17 -0.64 -12.92
CA VAL A 21 -7.43 0.08 -12.71
C VAL A 21 -7.48 1.37 -13.54
N LYS A 22 -8.37 1.43 -14.54
CA LYS A 22 -8.53 2.62 -15.41
C LYS A 22 -9.68 3.54 -15.01
N ASN A 23 -10.75 3.00 -14.44
CA ASN A 23 -11.94 3.74 -14.02
C ASN A 23 -12.29 3.39 -12.57
N PRO A 24 -11.49 3.86 -11.60
CA PRO A 24 -11.60 3.42 -10.22
C PRO A 24 -12.94 3.77 -9.62
N THR A 25 -13.61 2.77 -9.04
CA THR A 25 -14.77 3.01 -8.17
C THR A 25 -14.30 3.17 -6.72
N TRP A 26 -15.04 3.92 -5.90
CA TRP A 26 -14.68 4.12 -4.49
C TRP A 26 -14.51 2.78 -3.76
N ARG A 27 -15.36 1.78 -4.06
CA ARG A 27 -15.33 0.47 -3.41
C ARG A 27 -14.13 -0.37 -3.81
N GLU A 28 -13.77 -0.36 -5.10
CA GLU A 28 -12.59 -1.04 -5.62
C GLU A 28 -11.31 -0.46 -5.02
N VAL A 29 -11.21 0.87 -4.98
CA VAL A 29 -10.03 1.55 -4.40
C VAL A 29 -9.98 1.38 -2.88
N GLU A 30 -11.13 1.36 -2.19
CA GLU A 30 -11.20 1.07 -0.76
C GLU A 30 -10.71 -0.36 -0.44
N ASP A 31 -11.04 -1.34 -1.28
CA ASP A 31 -10.55 -2.71 -1.14
C ASP A 31 -9.03 -2.80 -1.31
N LEU A 32 -8.48 -2.16 -2.34
CA LEU A 32 -7.02 -2.03 -2.54
C LEU A 32 -6.35 -1.35 -1.35
N ASN A 33 -6.94 -0.27 -0.82
CA ASN A 33 -6.42 0.45 0.34
C ASN A 33 -6.44 -0.41 1.61
N TYR A 34 -7.50 -1.21 1.78
CA TYR A 34 -7.61 -2.14 2.89
C TYR A 34 -6.57 -3.26 2.82
N ARG A 35 -6.35 -3.84 1.64
CA ARG A 35 -5.31 -4.87 1.42
C ARG A 35 -3.91 -4.31 1.70
N LEU A 36 -3.61 -3.11 1.19
CA LEU A 36 -2.36 -2.42 1.50
C LEU A 36 -2.21 -2.19 3.02
N ARG A 37 -3.27 -1.77 3.70
CA ARG A 37 -3.25 -1.57 5.16
C ARG A 37 -2.90 -2.86 5.89
N LYS A 38 -3.46 -3.99 5.47
CA LYS A 38 -3.19 -5.30 6.07
C LYS A 38 -1.77 -5.79 5.81
N PHE A 39 -1.27 -5.57 4.60
CA PHE A 39 0.13 -5.83 4.28
C PHE A 39 1.07 -5.03 5.19
N LEU A 40 0.84 -3.71 5.31
CA LEU A 40 1.65 -2.84 6.18
C LEU A 40 1.55 -3.20 7.66
N GLU A 41 0.37 -3.58 8.14
CA GLU A 41 0.18 -4.07 9.52
C GLU A 41 1.05 -5.31 9.80
N ALA A 42 1.04 -6.28 8.89
CA ALA A 42 1.87 -7.48 9.01
C ALA A 42 3.37 -7.15 8.95
N LEU A 43 3.75 -6.24 8.04
CA LEU A 43 5.13 -5.81 7.89
C LEU A 43 5.63 -5.08 9.15
N LEU A 44 4.82 -4.18 9.72
CA LEU A 44 5.15 -3.44 10.94
C LEU A 44 5.42 -4.36 12.13
N ILE A 45 4.59 -5.38 12.34
CA ILE A 45 4.81 -6.35 13.44
C ILE A 45 6.18 -7.01 13.30
N ARG A 46 6.56 -7.38 12.06
CA ARG A 46 7.83 -8.05 11.77
C ARG A 46 9.04 -7.12 11.89
N THR A 47 8.90 -5.87 11.47
CA THR A 47 9.98 -4.85 11.56
C THR A 47 10.08 -4.19 12.93
N LYS A 48 9.29 -4.67 13.92
CA LYS A 48 9.21 -4.10 15.28
C LYS A 48 8.80 -2.62 15.26
N TYR A 49 7.81 -2.31 14.44
CA TYR A 49 7.24 -0.97 14.28
C TYR A 49 8.28 0.05 13.81
N ASP A 50 8.98 -0.28 12.72
CA ASP A 50 9.82 0.69 12.01
C ASP A 50 9.03 1.98 11.73
N TYR A 51 9.64 3.11 12.05
CA TYR A 51 8.96 4.40 12.07
C TYR A 51 8.52 4.87 10.67
N GLU A 52 9.30 4.58 9.63
CA GLU A 52 8.95 4.96 8.26
C GLU A 52 7.77 4.12 7.76
N LEU A 53 7.76 2.82 8.05
CA LEU A 53 6.61 1.97 7.75
C LEU A 53 5.37 2.37 8.57
N LEU A 54 5.55 2.89 9.78
CA LEU A 54 4.46 3.33 10.63
C LEU A 54 3.81 4.60 10.06
N ASP A 55 4.62 5.54 9.57
CA ASP A 55 4.13 6.71 8.84
C ASP A 55 3.31 6.32 7.60
N LEU A 56 3.83 5.38 6.79
CA LEU A 56 3.11 4.87 5.63
C LEU A 56 1.78 4.21 6.02
N TYR A 57 1.74 3.44 7.12
CA TYR A 57 0.50 2.84 7.63
C TYR A 57 -0.54 3.90 8.01
N TYR A 58 -0.13 4.99 8.65
CA TYR A 58 -1.04 6.10 8.97
C TYR A 58 -1.57 6.78 7.71
N ARG A 59 -0.72 7.03 6.71
CA ARG A 59 -1.12 7.61 5.42
C ARG A 59 -2.19 6.77 4.71
N VAL A 60 -2.10 5.44 4.78
CA VAL A 60 -3.15 4.54 4.26
C VAL A 60 -4.47 4.73 5.01
N GLY A 61 -4.42 4.99 6.32
CA GLY A 61 -5.60 5.32 7.14
C GLY A 61 -6.24 6.66 6.77
N GLU A 62 -5.45 7.67 6.45
CA GLU A 62 -5.95 8.98 6.00
C GLU A 62 -6.56 8.92 4.60
N ASN A 63 -6.06 8.00 3.75
CA ASN A 63 -6.51 7.86 2.37
C ASN A 63 -7.99 7.44 2.22
N TYR A 64 -8.64 6.89 3.26
CA TYR A 64 -10.05 6.49 3.18
C TYR A 64 -10.99 7.65 2.84
N GLU A 65 -10.73 8.85 3.36
CA GLU A 65 -11.55 10.04 3.07
C GLU A 65 -11.27 10.56 1.66
N GLU A 66 -10.02 10.46 1.19
CA GLU A 66 -9.65 10.80 -0.18
C GLU A 66 -10.31 9.86 -1.20
N ILE A 67 -10.37 8.55 -0.90
CA ILE A 67 -11.02 7.54 -1.75
C ILE A 67 -12.51 7.82 -1.92
N LYS A 68 -13.21 8.17 -0.84
CA LYS A 68 -14.64 8.50 -0.90
C LYS A 68 -14.92 9.75 -1.74
N GLY A 69 -14.06 10.76 -1.67
CA GLY A 69 -14.22 12.01 -2.40
C GLY A 69 -13.72 11.94 -3.86
N ASN A 70 -12.61 11.24 -4.10
CA ASN A 70 -11.97 11.13 -5.40
C ASN A 70 -11.19 9.80 -5.49
N PRO A 71 -11.84 8.72 -5.98
CA PRO A 71 -11.22 7.40 -6.09
C PRO A 71 -9.94 7.39 -6.91
N SER A 72 -9.85 8.18 -7.99
CA SER A 72 -8.64 8.27 -8.82
C SER A 72 -7.46 8.86 -8.05
N ARG A 73 -7.72 9.84 -7.19
CA ARG A 73 -6.69 10.43 -6.33
C ARG A 73 -6.28 9.45 -5.23
N GLY A 74 -7.25 8.79 -4.60
CA GLY A 74 -6.99 7.74 -3.62
C GLY A 74 -6.17 6.57 -4.17
N LEU A 75 -6.46 6.13 -5.41
CA LEU A 75 -5.69 5.11 -6.11
C LEU A 75 -4.25 5.55 -6.37
N LYS A 76 -4.05 6.82 -6.77
CA LYS A 76 -2.70 7.39 -6.93
C LYS A 76 -1.94 7.39 -5.60
N THR A 77 -2.59 7.75 -4.51
CA THR A 77 -2.00 7.73 -3.16
C THR A 77 -1.61 6.31 -2.74
N ILE A 78 -2.44 5.29 -3.00
CA ILE A 78 -2.09 3.87 -2.79
C ILE A 78 -0.81 3.52 -3.55
N ARG A 79 -0.74 3.88 -4.83
CA ARG A 79 0.42 3.62 -5.69
C ARG A 79 1.71 4.26 -5.15
N GLU A 80 1.63 5.51 -4.70
CA GLU A 80 2.76 6.23 -4.10
C GLU A 80 3.25 5.53 -2.82
N ILE A 81 2.33 5.08 -1.97
CA ILE A 81 2.67 4.34 -0.75
C ILE A 81 3.33 3.00 -1.09
N LEU A 82 2.78 2.22 -2.02
CA LEU A 82 3.37 0.95 -2.46
C LEU A 82 4.83 1.11 -2.91
N ILE A 83 5.11 2.13 -3.73
CA ILE A 83 6.47 2.43 -4.19
C ILE A 83 7.39 2.78 -3.03
N SER A 84 6.92 3.57 -2.05
CA SER A 84 7.70 3.87 -0.86
C SER A 84 8.02 2.62 -0.03
N VAL A 85 7.08 1.68 0.08
CA VAL A 85 7.32 0.41 0.78
C VAL A 85 8.36 -0.44 0.03
N VAL A 86 8.26 -0.53 -1.30
CA VAL A 86 9.24 -1.27 -2.11
C VAL A 86 10.65 -0.73 -1.90
N ARG A 87 10.84 0.59 -2.03
CA ARG A 87 12.16 1.24 -1.81
C ARG A 87 12.74 0.93 -0.43
N LYS A 88 11.90 1.00 0.60
CA LYS A 88 12.28 0.68 1.98
C LYS A 88 12.72 -0.78 2.14
N LEU A 89 12.05 -1.71 1.46
CA LEU A 89 12.37 -3.14 1.55
C LEU A 89 13.57 -3.54 0.69
N GLU A 90 13.82 -2.85 -0.42
CA GLU A 90 14.98 -3.10 -1.29
C GLU A 90 16.27 -2.46 -0.76
N GLY A 91 16.18 -1.61 0.27
CA GLY A 91 17.33 -1.09 1.01
C GLY A 91 17.89 0.24 0.49
N GLU A 92 17.01 1.17 0.08
CA GLU A 92 17.30 2.60 0.31
C GLU A 92 17.34 2.92 1.81
#